data_AF-A0A2T2ZH15-F1
#
_entry.id   AF-A0A2T2ZH15-F1
#
_cell.length_a   1.000
_cell.length_b   1.000
_cell.length_c   1.000
_cell.angle_alpha   90.00
_cell.angle_beta   90.00
_cell.angle_gamma   90.00
#
_symmetry.space_group_name_H-M   'P 1'
#
loop_
_entity.id
_entity.type
_entity.pdbx_description
1 polymer ?
#
loop_
_entity_poly.entity_id
_entity_poly.type
_entity_poly.pdbx_seq_one_letter_code
_entity_poly.pdbx_strand_id
1 'polypeptide(L)' 'MPDSPTSPAVAALIRWHDSGGVWRVLGRRGAHVTIGLFECTGGDEVDRIVSADPALRAFVGQRAGSEE' A
#
# COMPACT_ATOMS: atom_id res chain seq x y z
N MET A 1 23.00 -2.29 -13.52
CA MET A 1 22.70 -0.99 -12.89
C MET A 1 21.87 -1.29 -11.66
N PRO A 2 22.08 -0.63 -10.50
CA PRO A 2 21.24 -0.88 -9.35
C PRO A 2 19.98 -0.03 -9.52
N ASP A 3 18.95 -0.59 -10.14
CA ASP A 3 17.59 -0.14 -9.88
C ASP A 3 17.32 -0.48 -8.42
N SER A 4 17.70 0.41 -7.50
CA SER A 4 17.35 0.30 -6.08
C SER A 4 15.85 0.01 -6.03
N PRO A 5 15.41 -1.19 -5.63
CA PRO A 5 14.00 -1.48 -5.69
C PRO A 5 13.36 -0.61 -4.63
N THR A 6 12.70 0.47 -5.06
CA THR A 6 11.55 1.05 -4.39
C THR A 6 10.80 -0.11 -3.74
N SER A 7 10.75 -0.13 -2.42
CA SER A 7 10.48 -1.34 -1.63
C SER A 7 9.38 -2.21 -2.24
N PRO A 8 9.52 -3.55 -2.23
CA PRO A 8 8.61 -4.45 -2.95
C PRO A 8 7.13 -4.23 -2.59
N ALA A 9 6.86 -3.83 -1.35
CA ALA A 9 5.52 -3.43 -0.90
C ALA A 9 4.98 -2.17 -1.61
N VAL A 10 5.82 -1.15 -1.82
CA VAL A 10 5.47 0.07 -2.57
C VAL A 10 5.22 -0.28 -4.03
N ALA A 11 6.07 -1.10 -4.64
CA ALA A 11 5.89 -1.54 -6.02
C ALA A 11 4.56 -2.30 -6.22
N ALA A 12 4.18 -3.16 -5.27
CA ALA A 12 2.89 -3.85 -5.27
C ALA A 12 1.71 -2.87 -5.17
N LEU A 13 1.79 -1.88 -4.30
CA LEU A 13 0.78 -0.83 -4.13
C LEU A 13 0.58 0.03 -5.38
N ILE A 14 1.68 0.41 -6.04
CA ILE A 14 1.63 1.18 -7.29
C ILE A 14 0.98 0.35 -8.39
N ARG A 15 1.36 -0.92 -8.54
CA ARG A 15 0.74 -1.82 -9.53
C ARG A 15 -0.74 -2.06 -9.25
N TRP A 16 -1.12 -2.17 -7.98
CA TRP A 16 -2.52 -2.30 -7.59
C TRP A 16 -3.33 -1.07 -8.00
N HIS A 17 -2.81 0.12 -7.70
CA HIS A 17 -3.43 1.38 -8.09
C HIS A 17 -3.52 1.55 -9.61
N ASP A 18 -2.45 1.21 -10.34
CA ASP A 18 -2.42 1.25 -11.81
C ASP A 18 -3.42 0.29 -12.46
N SER A 19 -3.69 -0.85 -11.81
CA SER A 19 -4.75 -1.79 -12.22
C SER A 19 -6.17 -1.27 -11.93
N GLY A 20 -6.31 -0.09 -11.34
CA GLY A 20 -7.57 0.49 -10.90
C GLY A 20 -8.02 0.04 -9.51
N GLY A 21 -7.16 -0.66 -8.77
CA GLY A 21 -7.43 -1.11 -7.41
C GLY A 21 -7.28 0.03 -6.39
N VAL A 22 -8.13 0.02 -5.37
CA VAL A 22 -8.07 0.98 -4.26
C VAL A 22 -7.28 0.36 -3.12
N TRP A 23 -6.49 1.16 -2.40
CA TRP A 23 -5.80 0.70 -1.20
C TRP A 23 -6.08 1.66 -0.04
N ARG A 24 -6.19 1.11 1.17
CA ARG A 24 -6.42 1.89 2.41
C ARG A 24 -5.58 1.38 3.55
N VAL A 25 -5.09 2.28 4.38
CA VAL A 25 -4.31 1.95 5.57
C VAL A 25 -5.27 1.52 6.67
N LEU A 26 -5.23 0.24 7.02
CA LEU A 26 -6.06 -0.32 8.09
C LEU A 26 -5.47 -0.04 9.47
N GLY A 27 -4.15 0.08 9.54
CA GLY A 27 -3.48 0.34 10.81
C GLY A 27 -1.99 0.57 10.67
N ARG A 28 -1.43 1.30 11.63
CA ARG A 28 0.00 1.55 11.76
C ARG A 28 0.38 1.18 13.20
N ARG A 29 1.22 0.16 13.39
CA ARG A 29 1.64 -0.31 14.72
C ARG A 29 3.15 -0.38 14.80
N GLY A 30 3.75 0.56 15.53
CA GLY A 30 5.20 0.67 15.65
C GLY A 30 5.85 0.89 14.27
N ALA A 31 6.70 -0.04 13.85
CA ALA A 31 7.31 -0.03 12.53
C ALA A 31 6.40 -0.61 11.43
N HIS A 32 5.40 -1.40 11.79
CA HIS A 32 4.55 -2.12 10.84
C HIS A 32 3.38 -1.25 10.37
N VAL A 33 3.11 -1.32 9.07
CA VAL A 33 1.93 -0.74 8.43
C VAL A 33 1.13 -1.87 7.81
N THR A 34 -0.19 -1.80 8.01
CA THR A 34 -1.16 -2.71 7.42
C THR A 34 -1.99 -1.93 6.41
N ILE A 35 -1.98 -2.40 5.17
CA ILE A 35 -2.70 -1.80 4.04
C ILE A 35 -3.63 -2.87 3.48
N GLY A 36 -4.92 -2.58 3.45
CA GLY A 36 -5.92 -3.38 2.76
C GLY A 36 -5.99 -2.94 1.30
N LEU A 37 -6.06 -3.92 0.40
CA LEU A 37 -6.29 -3.74 -1.02
C LEU A 37 -7.76 -4.08 -1.28
N PHE A 38 -8.46 -3.14 -1.90
CA PHE A 38 -9.89 -3.17 -2.15
C PHE A 38 -10.17 -3.12 -3.64
N GLU A 39 -11.20 -3.85 -4.07
CA GLU A 39 -11.70 -3.72 -5.44
C GLU A 39 -12.34 -2.36 -5.66
N CYS A 40 -12.18 -1.81 -6.87
CA CYS A 40 -12.74 -0.52 -7.27
C CYS A 40 -14.27 -0.44 -7.07
N THR A 41 -14.97 -1.54 -7.30
CA THR A 41 -16.44 -1.54 -7.45
C THR A 41 -17.18 -2.09 -6.22
N GLY A 42 -16.49 -2.84 -5.35
CA GLY A 42 -17.14 -3.65 -4.31
C GLY A 42 -16.81 -3.26 -2.87
N GLY A 43 -15.68 -2.57 -2.62
CA GLY A 43 -15.23 -2.29 -1.25
C GLY A 43 -14.85 -3.55 -0.45
N ASP A 44 -14.81 -4.72 -1.09
CA ASP A 44 -14.31 -5.96 -0.51
C ASP A 44 -12.77 -5.93 -0.48
N GLU A 45 -12.21 -6.35 0.66
CA GLU A 45 -10.77 -6.52 0.82
C GLU A 45 -10.35 -7.79 0.07
N VAL A 46 -9.66 -7.61 -1.05
CA VAL A 46 -9.12 -8.73 -1.84
C VAL A 46 -7.81 -9.26 -1.31
N ASP A 47 -7.00 -8.37 -0.73
CA ASP A 47 -5.69 -8.72 -0.22
C ASP A 47 -5.22 -7.71 0.83
N ARG A 48 -4.21 -8.09 1.61
CA ARG A 48 -3.67 -7.27 2.68
C ARG A 48 -2.16 -7.34 2.75
N ILE A 49 -1.54 -6.17 2.58
CA ILE A 49 -0.10 -6.00 2.71
C ILE A 49 0.22 -5.58 4.15
N VAL A 50 1.01 -6.40 4.84
CA VAL A 50 1.62 -6.04 6.12
C VAL A 50 3.11 -5.89 5.91
N SER A 51 3.67 -4.73 6.22
CA SER A 51 5.09 -4.47 6.01
C SER A 51 5.64 -3.48 7.02
N ALA A 52 6.83 -3.77 7.54
CA ALA A 52 7.59 -2.88 8.42
C ALA A 52 8.54 -1.96 7.66
N ASP A 53 8.37 -1.86 6.34
CA ASP A 53 9.29 -1.17 5.47
C ASP A 53 9.15 0.35 5.62
N PRO A 54 10.25 1.08 5.91
CA PRO A 54 10.19 2.52 6.09
C PRO A 54 9.84 3.27 4.81
N ALA A 55 10.15 2.74 3.62
CA ALA A 55 9.79 3.36 2.35
C ALA A 55 8.30 3.23 2.07
N LEU A 56 7.68 2.10 2.42
CA LEU A 56 6.22 1.97 2.40
C LEU A 56 5.55 3.02 3.28
N ARG A 57 6.09 3.21 4.48
CA ARG A 57 5.58 4.18 5.44
C ARG A 57 5.76 5.63 4.95
N ALA A 58 6.87 5.91 4.27
CA ALA A 58 7.12 7.20 3.63
C ALA A 58 6.22 7.44 2.41
N PHE A 59 5.98 6.40 1.59
CA PHE A 59 5.11 6.46 0.41
C PHE A 59 3.66 6.77 0.78
N VAL A 60 3.13 6.05 1.76
CA VAL A 60 1.79 6.29 2.30
C VAL A 60 1.75 7.64 3.03
N GLY A 61 2.81 7.98 3.76
CA GLY A 61 2.95 9.28 4.41
C GLY A 61 1.80 9.58 5.37
N GLN A 62 1.05 10.67 5.11
CA GLN A 62 -0.15 11.05 5.86
C GLN A 62 -1.46 10.53 5.25
N ARG A 63 -1.42 9.93 4.05
CA ARG A 63 -2.62 9.46 3.35
C ARG A 63 -3.23 8.27 4.07
N ALA A 64 -4.56 8.25 4.23
CA ALA A 64 -5.26 7.08 4.75
C ALA A 64 -5.60 6.08 3.64
N GLY A 65 -5.52 6.46 2.36
CA GLY A 65 -5.74 5.58 1.21
C GLY A 65 -5.36 6.24 -0.11
N SER A 66 -5.58 5.56 -1.23
CA SER A 66 -5.32 6.09 -2.59
C SER A 66 -6.27 7.20 -3.02
N GLU A 67 -7.39 7.34 -2.32
CA GLU A 67 -8.46 8.28 -2.65
C GLU A 67 -8.20 9.69 -2.11
N GLU A 68 -7.10 9.89 -1.36
CA GLU A 68 -6.72 11.14 -0.67
C GLU A 68 -5.49 11.83 -1.26
#